data_AF-A0A661IHU5-F1
#
_entry.id   AF-A0A661IHU5-F1
#
_cell.length_a   1.000
_cell.length_b   1.000
_cell.length_c   1.000
_cell.angle_alpha   90.00
_cell.angle_beta   90.00
_cell.angle_gamma   90.00
#
_symmetry.space_group_name_H-M   'P 1'
#
loop_
_entity.id
_entity.type
_entity.pdbx_description
1 polymer ?
#
loop_
_entity_poly.entity_id
_entity_poly.type
_entity_poly.pdbx_seq_one_letter_code
_entity_poly.pdbx_strand_id
1 'polypeptide(L)'
;MNTDKIIDLTLQFISSLKESVNEVSESTQGIEWVPVAIVADLKGLTADAIRKQLKSGDFEEGVDFKYKGSRIEVHQGAIGRIRRKRRSSNG
;
A
#
# COMPACT_ATOMS: atom_id res chain seq x y z
N MET A 1 -3.16 -16.08 -45.01
CA MET A 1 -2.71 -15.51 -43.72
C MET A 1 -2.86 -16.62 -42.70
N ASN A 2 -1.76 -17.17 -42.17
CA ASN A 2 -1.80 -18.36 -41.31
C ASN A 2 -2.27 -17.97 -39.91
N THR A 3 -3.56 -18.16 -39.65
CA THR A 3 -4.20 -17.99 -38.33
C THR A 3 -3.43 -18.68 -37.22
N ASP A 4 -2.81 -19.83 -37.50
CA ASP A 4 -2.04 -20.59 -36.51
C ASP A 4 -0.80 -19.83 -36.04
N LYS A 5 -0.13 -19.07 -36.93
CA LYS A 5 1.01 -18.22 -36.56
C LYS A 5 0.60 -17.03 -35.70
N ILE A 6 -0.61 -16.51 -35.92
CA ILE A 6 -1.17 -15.40 -35.13
C ILE A 6 -1.51 -15.90 -33.73
N ILE A 7 -2.11 -17.09 -33.62
CA ILE A 7 -2.44 -17.72 -32.34
C ILE A 7 -1.17 -17.99 -31.54
N ASP A 8 -0.14 -18.56 -32.17
CA ASP A 8 1.12 -18.92 -31.50
C ASP A 8 1.86 -17.67 -30.97
N LEU A 9 1.90 -16.60 -31.77
CA LEU A 9 2.49 -15.32 -31.36
C LEU A 9 1.69 -14.68 -30.20
N THR A 10 0.36 -14.81 -30.22
CA THR A 10 -0.50 -14.28 -29.15
C THR A 10 -0.27 -15.04 -27.84
N LEU A 11 -0.10 -16.36 -27.90
CA LEU A 11 0.18 -17.18 -26.73
C LEU A 11 1.55 -16.86 -26.12
N GLN A 12 2.57 -16.65 -26.96
CA GLN A 12 3.90 -16.22 -26.49
C GLN A 12 3.84 -14.87 -25.77
N PHE A 13 3.09 -13.91 -26.32
CA PHE A 13 2.94 -12.59 -25.72
C PHE A 13 2.20 -12.65 -24.37
N ILE A 14 1.13 -13.44 -24.27
CA ILE A 14 0.38 -13.64 -23.02
C ILE A 14 1.26 -14.28 -21.94
N SER A 15 2.08 -15.27 -22.30
CA SER A 15 3.01 -15.92 -21.35
C SER A 15 4.06 -14.95 -20.83
N SER A 16 4.66 -14.14 -21.72
CA SER A 16 5.61 -13.10 -21.33
C SER A 16 4.99 -12.05 -20.40
N LEU A 17 3.75 -11.63 -20.68
CA LEU A 17 3.02 -10.71 -19.78
C LEU A 17 2.75 -11.34 -18.40
N LYS A 18 2.42 -12.62 -18.34
CA LYS A 18 2.21 -13.32 -17.06
C LYS A 18 3.48 -13.38 -16.22
N GLU A 19 4.63 -13.64 -16.83
CA GLU A 19 5.91 -13.66 -16.12
C GLU A 19 6.25 -12.28 -15.55
N SER A 20 6.12 -11.20 -16.33
CA SER A 20 6.38 -9.84 -15.83
C SER A 20 5.42 -9.41 -14.72
N VAL A 21 4.14 -9.84 -14.76
CA VAL A 21 3.19 -9.59 -13.67
C VAL A 21 3.56 -10.36 -12.40
N ASN A 22 4.04 -11.61 -12.55
CA ASN A 22 4.47 -12.41 -11.41
C ASN A 22 5.72 -11.84 -10.73
N GLU A 23 6.71 -11.35 -11.50
CA GLU A 23 7.90 -10.69 -10.94
C GLU A 23 7.54 -9.45 -10.10
N VAL A 24 6.53 -8.68 -10.54
CA VAL A 24 5.98 -7.57 -9.74
C VAL A 24 5.29 -8.09 -8.48
N SER A 25 4.59 -9.22 -8.55
CA SER A 25 3.87 -9.80 -7.39
C SER A 25 4.82 -10.41 -6.35
N GLU A 26 5.91 -11.08 -6.76
CA GLU A 26 6.86 -11.70 -5.82
C GLU A 26 7.70 -10.64 -5.09
N SER A 27 7.85 -9.44 -5.66
CA SER A 27 8.44 -8.30 -4.95
C SER A 27 7.62 -7.80 -3.75
N THR A 28 6.36 -8.25 -3.60
CA THR A 28 5.43 -7.80 -2.54
C THR A 28 5.33 -8.73 -1.33
N GLN A 29 6.12 -9.82 -1.26
CA GLN A 29 6.26 -10.59 0.00
C GLN A 29 7.15 -9.89 1.04
N GLY A 30 7.73 -8.74 0.69
CA GLY A 30 8.44 -7.86 1.61
C GLY A 30 7.48 -7.04 2.46
N ILE A 31 7.91 -6.68 3.67
CA ILE A 31 7.23 -5.72 4.54
C ILE A 31 6.69 -4.53 3.73
N GLU A 32 5.36 -4.43 3.64
CA GLU A 32 4.72 -3.41 2.82
C GLU A 32 4.68 -2.08 3.59
N TRP A 33 5.46 -1.11 3.11
CA TRP A 33 5.43 0.27 3.54
C TRP A 33 4.47 1.05 2.64
N VAL A 34 3.33 1.44 3.19
CA VAL A 34 2.22 2.04 2.43
C VAL A 34 2.21 3.57 2.61
N PRO A 35 2.18 4.37 1.53
CA PRO A 35 2.07 5.82 1.64
C PRO A 35 0.87 6.28 2.47
N VAL A 36 1.05 7.30 3.32
CA VAL A 36 -0.04 7.86 4.15
C VAL A 36 -1.29 8.24 3.36
N ALA A 37 -1.14 8.70 2.11
CA ALA A 37 -2.28 9.02 1.25
C ALA A 37 -3.18 7.79 0.99
N ILE A 38 -2.57 6.63 0.68
CA ILE A 38 -3.31 5.38 0.46
C ILE A 38 -3.97 4.92 1.76
N VAL A 39 -3.24 5.01 2.89
CA VAL A 39 -3.81 4.65 4.20
C VAL A 39 -5.00 5.56 4.57
N ALA A 40 -4.94 6.83 4.19
CA ALA A 40 -6.01 7.80 4.41
C ALA A 40 -7.30 7.38 3.68
N ASP A 41 -7.15 7.00 2.40
CA ASP A 41 -8.27 6.51 1.58
C ASP A 41 -8.85 5.21 2.14
N LEU A 42 -8.00 4.24 2.49
CA LEU A 42 -8.40 2.96 3.08
C LEU A 42 -9.16 3.13 4.42
N LYS A 43 -8.85 4.17 5.18
CA LYS A 43 -9.46 4.43 6.50
C LYS A 43 -10.60 5.44 6.45
N GLY A 44 -10.87 6.06 5.31
CA GLY A 44 -11.82 7.18 5.22
C GLY A 44 -11.44 8.32 6.19
N LEU A 45 -10.15 8.63 6.27
CA LEU A 45 -9.57 9.69 7.08
C LEU A 45 -8.81 10.67 6.18
N THR A 46 -8.51 11.87 6.69
CA THR A 46 -7.59 12.77 5.98
C THR A 46 -6.14 12.37 6.26
N ALA A 47 -5.24 12.64 5.32
CA ALA A 47 -3.81 12.42 5.52
C ALA A 47 -3.27 13.17 6.75
N ASP A 48 -3.79 14.38 7.03
CA ASP A 48 -3.42 15.15 8.21
C ASP A 48 -3.84 14.45 9.52
N ALA A 49 -5.05 13.86 9.56
CA ALA A 49 -5.51 13.10 10.72
C ALA A 49 -4.60 11.89 11.01
N ILE A 50 -4.15 11.19 9.97
CA ILE A 50 -3.18 10.10 10.11
C ILE A 50 -1.83 10.63 10.61
N ARG A 51 -1.29 11.70 10.03
CA ARG A 51 -0.02 12.29 10.48
C ARG A 51 -0.05 12.70 11.95
N LYS A 52 -1.19 13.23 12.42
CA LYS A 52 -1.40 13.58 13.83
C LYS A 52 -1.40 12.35 14.73
N GLN A 53 -2.02 11.24 14.29
CA GLN A 53 -2.00 9.98 15.05
C GLN A 53 -0.61 9.36 15.11
N LEU A 54 0.12 9.33 13.99
CA LEU A 54 1.49 8.80 13.99
C LEU A 54 2.42 9.59 14.92
N LYS A 55 2.09 10.86 15.20
CA LYS A 55 2.81 11.74 16.11
C LYS A 55 2.24 11.78 17.54
N SER A 56 1.20 11.01 17.87
CA SER A 56 0.56 11.06 19.21
C SER A 56 1.29 10.25 20.30
N GLY A 57 2.40 9.58 19.96
CA GLY A 57 3.18 8.74 20.88
C GLY A 57 2.77 7.26 20.89
N ASP A 58 1.66 6.91 20.24
CA ASP A 58 1.16 5.52 20.12
C ASP A 58 1.83 4.73 18.97
N PHE A 59 2.72 5.39 18.22
CA PHE A 59 3.41 4.85 17.06
C PHE A 59 4.89 5.19 17.11
N GLU A 60 5.72 4.24 16.71
CA GLU A 60 7.18 4.37 16.73
C GLU A 60 7.74 4.65 15.32
N GLU A 61 8.59 5.68 15.20
CA GLU A 61 9.28 5.98 13.95
C GLU A 61 10.35 4.93 13.65
N GLY A 62 10.41 4.45 12.41
CA GLY A 62 11.28 3.34 11.98
C GLY A 62 10.62 1.96 12.09
N VAL A 63 9.62 1.81 12.95
CA VAL A 63 8.86 0.56 13.14
C VAL A 63 7.47 0.67 12.51
N ASP A 64 6.70 1.67 12.91
CA ASP A 64 5.30 1.84 12.52
C ASP A 64 5.11 2.78 11.34
N PHE A 65 5.98 3.77 11.22
CA PHE A 65 6.02 4.69 10.11
C PHE A 65 7.45 5.17 9.88
N LYS A 66 7.74 5.66 8.68
CA LYS A 66 9.04 6.27 8.36
C LYS A 66 8.88 7.40 7.38
N TYR A 67 9.85 8.31 7.38
CA TYR A 67 9.96 9.34 6.35
C TYR A 67 10.73 8.83 5.14
N LYS A 68 10.23 9.15 3.95
CA LYS A 68 10.90 8.95 2.66
C LYS A 68 10.91 10.30 1.96
N GLY A 69 11.93 11.10 2.27
CA GLY A 69 11.96 12.52 1.92
C GLY A 69 10.84 13.29 2.62
N SER A 70 9.97 13.95 1.85
CA SER A 70 8.81 14.69 2.38
C SER A 70 7.56 13.83 2.60
N ARG A 71 7.61 12.54 2.21
CA ARG A 71 6.50 11.60 2.33
C ARG A 71 6.64 10.77 3.60
N ILE A 72 5.51 10.34 4.14
CA ILE A 72 5.46 9.36 5.23
C ILE A 72 4.89 8.08 4.65
N GLU A 73 5.56 6.97 4.95
CA GLU A 73 5.08 5.62 4.67
C GLU A 73 4.77 4.93 6.01
N VAL A 74 3.71 4.13 6.04
CA VAL A 74 3.20 3.43 7.22
C VAL A 74 3.42 1.95 7.02
N HIS A 75 3.98 1.29 8.03
CA HIS A 75 4.14 -0.15 8.03
C HIS A 75 2.76 -0.84 8.03
N GLN A 76 2.57 -1.88 7.23
CA GLN A 76 1.30 -2.62 7.14
C GLN A 76 0.72 -3.02 8.52
N GLY A 77 1.57 -3.44 9.46
CA GLY A 77 1.17 -3.82 10.83
C GLY A 77 0.63 -2.67 11.68
N ALA A 78 0.99 -1.42 11.36
CA ALA A 78 0.47 -0.23 12.04
C ALA A 78 -0.89 0.22 11.48
N ILE A 79 -1.23 -0.15 10.23
CA ILE A 79 -2.48 0.27 9.58
C ILE A 79 -3.71 -0.17 10.39
N GLY A 80 -3.71 -1.35 10.99
CA GLY A 80 -4.82 -1.83 11.83
C GLY A 80 -5.11 -0.98 13.08
N ARG A 81 -4.08 -0.30 13.61
CA ARG A 81 -4.17 0.58 14.79
C ARG A 81 -4.67 1.98 14.44
N ILE A 82 -4.48 2.43 13.20
CA ILE A 82 -5.00 3.71 12.73
C ILE A 82 -6.54 3.63 12.67
N ARG A 83 -7.18 4.46 13.49
CA ARG A 83 -8.64 4.46 13.69
C ARG A 83 -9.14 5.88 13.88
N ARG A 84 -10.37 6.16 13.43
CA ARG A 84 -11.03 7.43 13.72
C ARG A 84 -11.19 7.57 15.24
N LYS A 85 -10.59 8.60 15.85
CA LYS A 85 -10.83 8.92 17.27
C LYS A 85 -12.29 9.36 17.39
N ARG A 86 -13.14 8.50 17.94
CA ARG A 86 -14.52 8.87 18.28
C ARG A 86 -14.39 9.88 19.43
N ARG A 87 -14.93 11.09 19.25
CA ARG A 87 -15.13 12.00 20.39
C ARG A 87 -15.98 11.23 21.38
N SER A 88 -15.47 10.95 22.59
CA SER A 88 -16.36 10.52 23.66
C SER A 88 -17.31 11.68 23.90
N SER A 89 -18.59 11.45 23.63
CA SER A 89 -19.64 12.32 24.14
C SER A 89 -19.66 12.11 25.65
N ASN A 90 -18.85 12.86 26.39
CA ASN A 90 -19.13 13.04 27.81
C ASN A 90 -20.31 14.01 27.86
N GLY A 91 -21.50 13.43 28.06
CA GLY A 91 -22.68 14.14 28.53
C GLY A 91 -22.58 14.44 30.01
#